data_AF-A0A146L1Y5-F1
#
_entry.id   AF-A0A146L1Y5-F1
#
_cell.length_a   1.000
_cell.length_b   1.000
_cell.length_c   1.000
_cell.angle_alpha   90.00
_cell.angle_beta   90.00
_cell.angle_gamma   90.00
#
_symmetry.space_group_name_H-M   'P 1'
#
loop_
_entity.id
_entity.type
_entity.pdbx_description
1 polymer ?
#
loop_
_entity_poly.entity_id
_entity_poly.type
_entity_poly.pdbx_seq_one_letter_code
_entity_poly.pdbx_strand_id
1 'polypeptide(L)'
;VILHCVEPGHLKVKPLSEVFPAICRFNQVSHCNSTRRIAVGGKNGSIALYELRSNKCQTIQAHEGAITANAFSPDGKFLVSYSCSDNKLSFWQTSSGMFGLGNSQTRRVKSYSTSPVSDISRLNPMRLAKLVWINNRTVTLMLADGSETRFNI
;
A
#
# COMPACT_ATOMS: atom_id res chain seq x y z
N VAL A 1 13.61 -7.84 0.28
CA VAL A 1 13.88 -9.29 0.49
C VAL A 1 12.69 -10.17 0.11
N ILE A 2 11.44 -9.82 0.44
CA ILE A 2 10.27 -10.72 0.21
C ILE A 2 9.99 -11.07 -1.25
N LEU A 3 10.07 -10.10 -2.18
CA LEU A 3 9.80 -10.35 -3.61
C LEU A 3 10.92 -11.09 -4.34
N HIS A 4 12.13 -11.15 -3.77
CA HIS A 4 13.24 -11.86 -4.42
C HIS A 4 13.11 -13.38 -4.28
N CYS A 5 12.31 -13.84 -3.31
CA CYS A 5 12.07 -15.26 -3.01
C CYS A 5 10.88 -15.85 -3.78
N VAL A 6 10.04 -15.01 -4.40
CA VAL A 6 8.89 -15.46 -5.19
C VAL A 6 9.24 -15.33 -6.66
N GLU A 7 9.18 -16.43 -7.40
CA GLU A 7 9.39 -16.37 -8.85
C GLU A 7 8.34 -15.43 -9.49
N PRO A 8 8.75 -14.35 -10.18
CA PRO A 8 7.82 -13.38 -10.75
C PRO A 8 6.82 -14.00 -11.73
N GLY A 9 7.18 -15.13 -12.35
CA GLY A 9 6.31 -15.89 -13.24
C GLY A 9 5.00 -16.32 -12.58
N HIS A 10 5.03 -16.79 -11.33
CA HIS A 10 3.83 -17.23 -10.63
C HIS A 10 2.85 -16.08 -10.34
N LEU A 11 3.37 -14.90 -10.01
CA LEU A 11 2.56 -13.71 -9.72
C LEU A 11 1.96 -13.06 -10.99
N LYS A 12 2.38 -13.49 -12.19
CA LYS A 12 1.71 -13.09 -13.43
C LYS A 12 0.37 -13.80 -13.61
N VAL A 13 0.23 -15.02 -13.07
CA VAL A 13 -0.92 -15.89 -13.27
C VAL A 13 -1.83 -15.92 -12.05
N LYS A 14 -1.24 -16.01 -10.85
CA LYS A 14 -1.94 -16.18 -9.57
C LYS A 14 -1.78 -14.94 -8.68
N PRO A 15 -2.77 -14.60 -7.86
CA PRO A 15 -2.65 -13.50 -6.92
C PRO A 15 -1.64 -13.82 -5.81
N LEU A 16 -1.06 -12.76 -5.22
CA LEU A 16 -0.11 -12.89 -4.12
C LEU A 16 -0.65 -13.70 -2.93
N SER A 17 -1.96 -13.62 -2.66
CA SER A 17 -2.63 -14.38 -1.62
C SER A 17 -2.64 -15.89 -1.85
N GLU A 18 -2.57 -16.33 -3.10
CA GLU A 18 -2.50 -17.76 -3.44
C GLU A 18 -1.05 -18.24 -3.44
N VAL A 19 -0.13 -17.45 -3.98
CA VAL A 19 1.30 -17.82 -4.07
C VAL A 19 1.98 -17.76 -2.70
N PHE A 20 1.63 -16.78 -1.86
CA PHE A 20 2.21 -16.62 -0.53
C PHE A 20 1.22 -16.04 0.49
N PRO A 21 0.21 -16.80 0.95
CA PRO A 21 -0.88 -16.30 1.79
C PRO A 21 -0.44 -15.64 3.10
N ALA A 22 0.71 -16.06 3.65
CA ALA A 22 1.24 -15.48 4.89
C ALA A 22 1.55 -13.99 4.76
N ILE A 23 1.91 -13.50 3.56
CA ILE A 23 2.23 -12.09 3.34
C ILE A 23 1.02 -11.17 3.46
N CYS A 24 -0.19 -11.71 3.24
CA CYS A 24 -1.43 -10.95 3.35
C CYS A 24 -1.78 -10.56 4.79
N ARG A 25 -1.06 -11.10 5.79
CA ARG A 25 -1.16 -10.67 7.20
C ARG A 25 -0.45 -9.35 7.47
N PHE A 26 0.37 -8.88 6.54
CA PHE A 26 1.12 -7.63 6.67
C PHE A 26 0.39 -6.53 5.91
N ASN A 27 -0.28 -5.62 6.62
CA ASN A 27 -1.02 -4.52 5.98
C ASN A 27 -0.12 -3.53 5.22
N GLN A 28 1.20 -3.58 5.46
CA GLN A 28 2.20 -2.86 4.67
C GLN A 28 2.52 -3.52 3.31
N VAL A 29 1.86 -4.62 2.95
CA VAL A 29 1.99 -5.26 1.63
C VAL A 29 0.62 -5.36 0.97
N SER A 30 0.47 -4.80 -0.23
CA SER A 30 -0.76 -4.89 -1.01
C SER A 30 -0.50 -5.28 -2.46
N HIS A 31 -1.47 -5.97 -3.06
CA HIS A 31 -1.41 -6.40 -4.46
C HIS A 31 -2.66 -5.93 -5.20
N CYS A 32 -2.46 -5.30 -6.36
CA CYS A 32 -3.53 -4.96 -7.29
C CYS A 32 -3.54 -5.99 -8.43
N ASN A 33 -4.55 -6.86 -8.44
CA ASN A 33 -4.63 -7.93 -9.43
C ASN A 33 -4.82 -7.40 -10.85
N SER A 34 -5.64 -6.36 -11.03
CA SER A 34 -5.96 -5.77 -12.35
C SER A 34 -4.74 -5.12 -13.01
N THR A 35 -3.91 -4.42 -12.23
CA THR A 35 -2.71 -3.73 -12.73
C THR A 35 -1.43 -4.57 -12.59
N ARG A 36 -1.48 -5.72 -11.91
CA ARG A 36 -0.34 -6.59 -11.60
C ARG A 36 0.77 -5.82 -10.88
N ARG A 37 0.37 -5.09 -9.83
CA ARG A 37 1.27 -4.27 -9.01
C ARG A 37 1.32 -4.74 -7.57
N ILE A 38 2.49 -4.63 -6.96
CA ILE A 38 2.68 -4.90 -5.53
C ILE A 38 3.30 -3.66 -4.89
N ALA A 39 2.73 -3.21 -3.78
CA ALA A 39 3.30 -2.16 -2.95
C ALA A 39 3.81 -2.79 -1.65
N VAL A 40 5.03 -2.43 -1.26
CA VAL A 40 5.67 -2.87 -0.02
C VAL A 40 6.13 -1.64 0.74
N GLY A 41 5.55 -1.42 1.92
CA GLY A 41 5.92 -0.36 2.83
C GLY A 41 7.15 -0.70 3.66
N GLY A 42 8.04 0.27 3.81
CA GLY A 42 9.27 0.18 4.60
C GLY A 42 9.17 0.86 5.96
N LYS A 43 10.11 0.52 6.85
CA LYS A 43 10.24 1.14 8.18
C LYS A 43 10.69 2.61 8.12
N ASN A 44 11.30 3.02 7.02
CA ASN A 44 11.80 4.38 6.77
C ASN A 44 10.80 5.25 5.99
N GLY A 45 9.53 4.86 5.93
CA GLY A 45 8.49 5.61 5.20
C GLY A 45 8.55 5.53 3.69
N SER A 46 9.45 4.71 3.13
CA SER A 46 9.46 4.43 1.70
C SER A 46 8.43 3.37 1.32
N ILE A 47 7.95 3.43 0.08
CA ILE A 47 7.15 2.38 -0.55
C ILE A 47 7.91 1.90 -1.79
N ALA A 48 8.25 0.61 -1.82
CA ALA A 48 8.69 -0.06 -3.03
C ALA A 48 7.45 -0.53 -3.81
N LEU A 49 7.29 -0.02 -5.03
CA LEU A 49 6.19 -0.33 -5.92
C LEU A 49 6.72 -1.11 -7.13
N TYR A 50 6.28 -2.37 -7.22
CA TYR A 50 6.67 -3.32 -8.25
C TYR A 50 5.60 -3.44 -9.31
N GLU A 51 5.99 -3.35 -10.57
CA GLU A 51 5.15 -3.58 -11.74
C GLU A 51 5.57 -4.88 -12.41
N LEU A 52 4.79 -5.95 -12.21
CA LEU A 52 5.20 -7.31 -12.55
C LEU A 52 5.21 -7.59 -14.06
N ARG A 53 4.45 -6.82 -14.84
CA ARG A 53 4.42 -6.93 -16.31
C ARG A 53 5.71 -6.45 -16.94
N SER A 54 6.16 -5.27 -16.52
CA SER A 54 7.35 -4.59 -17.04
C SER A 54 8.62 -4.95 -16.27
N ASN A 55 8.49 -5.71 -15.17
CA ASN A 55 9.56 -6.05 -14.24
C ASN A 55 10.30 -4.81 -13.70
N LYS A 56 9.57 -3.71 -13.51
CA LYS A 56 10.08 -2.45 -12.98
C LYS A 56 9.79 -2.32 -11.50
N CYS A 57 10.72 -1.68 -10.79
CA CYS A 57 10.56 -1.28 -9.40
C CYS A 57 10.79 0.22 -9.30
N GLN A 58 9.88 0.93 -8.64
CA GLN A 58 10.05 2.33 -8.25
C GLN A 58 9.98 2.43 -6.72
N THR A 59 10.80 3.28 -6.13
CA THR A 59 10.75 3.57 -4.69
C THR A 59 10.27 5.00 -4.51
N ILE A 60 9.31 5.19 -3.61
CA ILE A 60 8.68 6.49 -3.34
C ILE A 60 8.85 6.79 -1.87
N GLN A 61 9.36 7.99 -1.54
CA GLN A 61 9.35 8.46 -0.16
C GLN A 61 7.94 8.97 0.16
N ALA A 62 7.18 8.17 0.88
CA ALA A 62 5.75 8.44 1.12
C ALA A 62 5.51 9.16 2.44
N HIS A 63 6.24 8.76 3.47
CA HIS A 63 6.12 9.23 4.86
C HIS A 63 7.52 9.41 5.47
N GLU A 64 7.62 10.08 6.60
CA GLU A 64 8.86 10.22 7.38
C GLU A 64 9.09 8.98 8.27
N GLY A 65 8.01 8.42 8.81
CA GLY A 65 8.02 7.20 9.61
C GLY A 65 7.45 5.98 8.90
N ALA A 66 7.38 4.87 9.63
CA ALA A 66 7.11 3.55 9.06
C ALA A 66 5.74 3.46 8.37
N ILE A 67 5.71 2.82 7.20
CA ILE A 67 4.46 2.48 6.53
C ILE A 67 3.78 1.36 7.30
N THR A 68 2.71 1.68 8.03
CA THR A 68 1.95 0.72 8.83
C THR A 68 0.87 0.03 8.01
N ALA A 69 0.32 0.72 7.00
CA ALA A 69 -0.63 0.14 6.05
C ALA A 69 -0.54 0.78 4.67
N ASN A 70 -0.81 0.01 3.62
CA ASN A 70 -1.13 0.52 2.28
C ASN A 70 -2.16 -0.36 1.57
N ALA A 71 -2.89 0.20 0.62
CA ALA A 71 -3.89 -0.54 -0.16
C ALA A 71 -4.13 0.10 -1.53
N PHE A 72 -4.20 -0.72 -2.58
CA PHE A 72 -4.67 -0.26 -3.89
C PHE A 72 -6.19 -0.13 -3.92
N SER A 73 -6.68 0.88 -4.67
CA SER A 73 -8.09 0.96 -5.02
C SER A 73 -8.50 -0.25 -5.88
N PRO A 74 -9.78 -0.65 -5.86
CA PRO A 74 -10.25 -1.79 -6.66
C PRO A 74 -9.99 -1.63 -8.17
N ASP A 75 -10.11 -0.40 -8.68
CA ASP A 75 -9.79 -0.06 -10.08
C ASP A 75 -8.28 0.09 -10.36
N GLY A 76 -7.42 0.04 -9.34
CA GLY A 76 -5.97 0.13 -9.44
C GLY A 76 -5.43 1.52 -9.83
N LYS A 77 -6.27 2.56 -9.85
CA LYS A 77 -5.85 3.93 -10.19
C LYS A 77 -5.16 4.64 -9.04
N PHE A 78 -5.47 4.23 -7.81
CA PHE A 78 -4.95 4.84 -6.61
C PHE A 78 -4.26 3.80 -5.70
N LEU A 79 -3.24 4.29 -5.01
CA LEU A 79 -2.67 3.65 -3.84
C LEU A 79 -2.90 4.59 -2.66
N VAL A 80 -3.32 4.04 -1.52
CA VAL A 80 -3.29 4.76 -0.24
C VAL A 80 -2.20 4.18 0.63
N SER A 81 -1.58 5.05 1.42
CA SER A 81 -0.53 4.72 2.37
C SER A 81 -0.80 5.42 3.69
N TYR A 82 -0.43 4.79 4.79
CA TYR A 82 -0.62 5.32 6.13
C TYR A 82 0.65 5.11 6.97
N SER A 83 1.04 6.15 7.70
CA SER A 83 2.02 6.08 8.77
C SER A 83 1.34 6.44 10.09
N CYS A 84 1.47 5.52 11.06
CA CYS A 84 0.94 5.72 12.41
C CYS A 84 1.80 6.71 13.21
N SER A 85 3.13 6.71 13.03
CA SER A 85 4.02 7.65 13.72
C SER A 85 3.84 9.09 13.23
N ASP A 86 3.50 9.25 11.95
CA ASP A 86 3.38 10.56 11.30
C ASP A 86 1.94 11.09 11.40
N ASN A 87 1.02 10.26 11.89
CA ASN A 87 -0.41 10.53 11.93
C ASN A 87 -0.94 11.00 10.57
N LYS A 88 -0.55 10.30 9.51
CA LYS A 88 -0.77 10.78 8.14
C LYS A 88 -1.18 9.67 7.19
N LEU A 89 -2.23 9.95 6.42
CA LEU A 89 -2.69 9.14 5.31
C LEU A 89 -2.48 9.91 4.01
N SER A 90 -1.87 9.28 3.02
CA SER A 90 -1.59 9.89 1.72
C SER A 90 -2.13 9.02 0.60
N PHE A 91 -2.80 9.67 -0.35
CA PHE A 91 -3.24 9.07 -1.59
C PHE A 91 -2.28 9.38 -2.74
N TRP A 92 -2.09 8.38 -3.57
CA TRP A 92 -1.18 8.39 -4.69
C TRP A 92 -1.93 7.98 -5.94
N GLN A 93 -1.84 8.78 -7.00
CA GLN A 93 -2.30 8.36 -8.31
C GLN A 93 -1.18 7.56 -8.97
N THR A 94 -1.49 6.34 -9.40
CA THR A 94 -0.52 5.41 -9.98
C THR A 94 -0.83 5.22 -11.47
N SER A 95 -0.15 5.92 -12.37
CA SER A 95 -0.33 5.72 -13.82
C SER A 95 0.63 4.65 -14.33
N SER A 96 0.12 3.78 -15.21
CA SER A 96 0.94 2.92 -16.08
C SER A 96 1.18 3.66 -17.39
N GLY A 97 2.37 3.51 -17.97
CA GLY A 97 2.57 3.87 -19.38
C GLY A 97 1.59 3.09 -20.26
N MET A 98 1.04 3.73 -21.29
CA MET A 98 0.11 3.07 -22.22
C MET A 98 0.86 1.92 -22.91
N PHE A 99 0.34 0.70 -22.82
CA PHE A 99 0.98 -0.51 -23.36
C PHE A 99 2.41 -0.79 -22.87
N GLY A 100 2.79 -0.31 -21.68
CA GLY A 100 4.16 -0.48 -21.16
C GLY A 100 5.20 0.43 -21.83
N LEU A 101 4.77 1.27 -22.78
CA LEU A 101 5.56 2.39 -23.28
C LEU A 101 5.38 3.60 -22.37
N GLY A 102 6.49 4.11 -21.85
CA GLY A 102 6.53 5.25 -20.92
C GLY A 102 6.89 4.87 -19.49
N ASN A 103 7.26 5.89 -18.71
CA ASN A 103 7.59 5.73 -17.29
C ASN A 103 6.30 5.62 -16.47
N SER A 104 6.19 4.60 -15.62
CA SER A 104 5.17 4.61 -14.57
C SER A 104 5.44 5.80 -13.66
N GLN A 105 4.42 6.61 -13.43
CA GLN A 105 4.50 7.76 -12.55
C GLN A 105 3.57 7.52 -11.37
N THR A 106 4.10 7.74 -10.17
CA THR A 106 3.30 7.73 -8.95
C THR A 106 3.43 9.07 -8.28
N ARG A 107 2.32 9.80 -8.19
CA ARG A 107 2.31 11.14 -7.63
C ARG A 107 1.36 11.21 -6.44
N ARG A 108 1.79 11.88 -5.37
CA ARG A 108 0.91 12.20 -4.25
C ARG A 108 -0.13 13.20 -4.72
N VAL A 109 -1.40 12.87 -4.55
CA VAL A 109 -2.51 13.75 -4.98
C VAL A 109 -3.24 14.35 -3.78
N LYS A 110 -3.21 13.67 -2.63
CA LYS A 110 -3.90 14.15 -1.42
C LYS A 110 -3.27 13.59 -0.17
N SER A 111 -3.40 14.31 0.94
CA SER A 111 -2.99 13.83 2.25
C SER A 111 -3.92 14.35 3.33
N TYR A 112 -4.05 13.55 4.38
CA TYR A 112 -4.89 13.80 5.53
C TYR A 112 -4.08 13.57 6.79
N SER A 113 -4.23 14.45 7.77
CA SER A 113 -3.81 14.15 9.14
C SER A 113 -4.85 13.24 9.79
N THR A 114 -4.40 12.31 10.62
CA THR A 114 -5.25 11.42 11.40
C THR A 114 -5.10 11.74 12.89
N SER A 115 -6.03 11.27 13.70
CA SER A 115 -5.85 11.31 15.15
C SER A 115 -4.64 10.48 15.55
N PRO A 116 -3.82 10.95 16.52
CA PRO A 116 -2.74 10.15 17.06
C PRO A 116 -3.27 8.91 17.76
N VAL A 117 -2.62 7.77 17.53
CA VAL A 117 -2.87 6.55 18.29
C VAL A 117 -2.06 6.63 19.57
N SER A 118 -2.72 6.48 20.73
CA SER A 118 -2.04 6.47 22.02
C SER A 118 -1.26 5.18 22.21
N ASP A 119 -0.10 5.29 22.86
CA ASP A 119 0.68 4.14 23.37
C ASP A 119 1.00 3.06 22.31
N ILE A 120 1.45 3.49 21.12
CA ILE A 120 1.78 2.62 19.98
C ILE A 120 2.74 1.48 20.36
N SER A 121 3.62 1.70 21.35
CA SER A 121 4.59 0.71 21.82
C SER A 121 3.97 -0.50 22.51
N ARG A 122 2.76 -0.37 23.07
CA ARG A 122 2.02 -1.48 23.68
C ARG A 122 1.15 -2.25 22.70
N LEU A 123 0.97 -1.71 21.49
CA LEU A 123 0.16 -2.32 20.44
C LEU A 123 1.00 -3.28 19.61
N ASN A 124 0.34 -4.30 19.04
CA ASN A 124 1.01 -5.20 18.11
C ASN A 124 1.38 -4.42 16.83
N PRO A 125 2.68 -4.29 16.49
CA PRO A 125 3.12 -3.56 15.29
C PRO A 125 2.49 -4.07 14.00
N MET A 126 2.15 -5.37 13.97
CA MET A 126 1.52 -6.04 12.84
C MET A 126 0.04 -5.72 12.67
N ARG A 127 -0.60 -5.12 13.68
CA ARG A 127 -2.05 -4.83 13.70
C ARG A 127 -2.36 -3.37 14.01
N LEU A 128 -1.41 -2.46 13.78
CA LEU A 128 -1.59 -1.03 14.08
C LEU A 128 -2.68 -0.37 13.25
N ALA A 129 -2.75 -0.72 11.97
CA ALA A 129 -3.68 -0.11 11.03
C ALA A 129 -4.07 -1.07 9.91
N LYS A 130 -5.28 -0.89 9.38
CA LYS A 130 -5.77 -1.55 8.17
C LYS A 130 -6.51 -0.54 7.31
N LEU A 131 -6.26 -0.59 6.01
CA LEU A 131 -6.92 0.24 5.01
C LEU A 131 -7.88 -0.62 4.19
N VAL A 132 -9.14 -0.20 4.10
CA VAL A 132 -10.17 -0.90 3.32
C VAL A 132 -10.88 0.08 2.42
N TRP A 133 -10.76 -0.13 1.12
CA TRP A 133 -11.52 0.62 0.12
C TRP A 133 -12.97 0.16 0.14
N ILE A 134 -13.90 1.10 0.32
CA ILE A 134 -15.35 0.84 0.24
C ILE A 134 -15.83 0.99 -1.22
N ASN A 135 -15.17 1.87 -1.98
CA ASN A 135 -15.40 2.06 -3.41
C ASN A 135 -14.09 2.60 -4.05
N ASN A 136 -14.11 3.03 -5.31
CA ASN A 136 -12.90 3.52 -6.00
C ASN A 136 -12.37 4.87 -5.49
N ARG A 137 -13.09 5.54 -4.58
CA ARG A 137 -12.77 6.89 -4.09
C ARG A 137 -12.72 7.02 -2.57
N THR A 138 -13.31 6.09 -1.84
CA THR A 138 -13.40 6.15 -0.38
C THR A 138 -12.64 4.98 0.25
N VAL A 139 -11.77 5.30 1.20
CA VAL A 139 -11.06 4.33 2.04
C VAL A 139 -11.42 4.55 3.51
N THR A 140 -11.56 3.46 4.25
CA THR A 140 -11.62 3.47 5.72
C THR A 140 -10.25 3.08 6.27
N LEU A 141 -9.72 3.91 7.16
CA LEU A 141 -8.62 3.58 8.06
C LEU A 141 -9.24 3.00 9.34
N MET A 142 -8.86 1.78 9.69
CA MET A 142 -9.19 1.15 10.97
C MET A 142 -7.89 1.03 11.78
N LEU A 143 -7.89 1.52 13.01
CA LEU A 143 -6.75 1.51 13.91
C LEU A 143 -6.90 0.43 14.98
N ALA A 144 -5.79 0.06 15.62
CA ALA A 144 -5.75 -1.00 16.64
C ALA A 144 -6.59 -0.69 17.89
N ASP A 145 -6.87 0.59 18.16
CA ASP A 145 -7.75 1.05 19.24
C ASP A 145 -9.25 0.91 18.92
N GLY A 146 -9.58 0.42 17.70
CA GLY A 146 -10.94 0.26 17.22
C GLY A 146 -11.52 1.49 16.53
N SER A 147 -10.77 2.60 16.45
CA SER A 147 -11.24 3.79 15.74
C SER A 147 -11.29 3.55 14.22
N GLU A 148 -12.35 4.06 13.60
CA GLU A 148 -12.53 4.01 12.15
C GLU A 148 -12.73 5.42 11.59
N THR A 149 -12.00 5.77 10.54
CA THR A 149 -12.13 7.07 9.86
C THR A 149 -12.14 6.89 8.35
N ARG A 150 -13.06 7.58 7.67
CA ARG A 150 -13.21 7.52 6.21
C ARG A 150 -12.55 8.72 5.54
N PHE A 151 -11.85 8.45 4.44
CA PHE A 151 -11.18 9.47 3.64
C PHE A 151 -11.58 9.32 2.17
N ASN A 152 -11.75 10.46 1.50
CA ASN A 152 -12.09 10.51 0.08
C ASN A 152 -10.95 11.07 -0.74
N ILE A 153 -10.65 10.44 -1.88
CA ILE A 153 -9.72 10.98 -2.87
C ILE A 153 -10.33 12.15 -3.65
#